data_AF-A0A2T6AQC9-F1
#
_entry.id   AF-A0A2T6AQC9-F1
#
_cell.length_a   1.000
_cell.length_b   1.000
_cell.length_c   1.000
_cell.angle_alpha   90.00
_cell.angle_beta   90.00
_cell.angle_gamma   90.00
#
_symmetry.space_group_name_H-M   'P 1'
#
loop_
_entity.id
_entity.type
_entity.pdbx_description
1 polymer ?
#
loop_
_entity_poly.entity_id
_entity_poly.type
_entity_poly.pdbx_seq_one_letter_code
_entity_poly.pdbx_strand_id
1 'polypeptide(L)'
;MKAPPFVISIQSQVVFGHVGNSAALFPMQAAGLEVAAIPTVVFSNTPDYPTLRGGALPPEFFSDLLQGARERGLSERADYILTGYIGSLDVAEMVADFVAEAKAANPRLCYICDPPPLREPADR
;
A
#
# COMPACT_ATOMS: atom_id res chain seq x y z
N MET A 1 -5.24 -27.43 -8.31
CA MET A 1 -5.76 -26.08 -8.58
C MET A 1 -4.60 -25.11 -8.39
N LYS A 2 -4.41 -24.12 -9.28
CA LYS A 2 -3.35 -23.11 -9.13
C LYS A 2 -3.72 -22.18 -7.95
N ALA A 3 -2.75 -21.83 -7.11
CA ALA A 3 -2.99 -20.84 -6.06
C ALA A 3 -3.47 -19.52 -6.70
N PRO A 4 -4.41 -18.79 -6.06
CA PRO A 4 -4.83 -17.48 -6.56
C PRO A 4 -3.63 -16.54 -6.62
N PRO A 5 -3.59 -15.58 -7.56
CA PRO A 5 -2.54 -14.57 -7.58
C PRO A 5 -2.52 -13.80 -6.26
N PHE A 6 -1.33 -13.54 -5.74
CA PHE A 6 -1.13 -12.86 -4.46
C PHE A 6 -0.57 -11.44 -4.64
N VAL A 7 -1.21 -10.46 -4.01
CA VAL A 7 -0.87 -9.04 -4.10
C VAL A 7 -0.54 -8.47 -2.73
N ILE A 8 0.58 -7.76 -2.62
CA ILE A 8 0.85 -6.87 -1.49
C ILE A 8 0.45 -5.46 -1.90
N SER A 9 -0.55 -4.87 -1.24
CA SER A 9 -1.09 -3.53 -1.55
C SER A 9 -0.69 -2.53 -0.47
N ILE A 10 0.19 -1.59 -0.81
CA ILE A 10 0.74 -0.56 0.08
C ILE A 10 0.21 0.82 -0.32
N GLN A 11 -0.88 1.26 0.31
CA GLN A 11 -1.62 2.46 -0.11
C GLN A 11 -2.29 3.16 1.09
N SER A 12 -2.93 4.30 0.88
CA SER A 12 -3.79 4.93 1.90
C SER A 12 -5.03 4.08 2.22
N GLN A 13 -5.65 4.32 3.37
CA GLN A 13 -6.93 3.71 3.74
C GLN A 13 -7.87 4.74 4.38
N VAL A 14 -9.16 4.62 4.09
CA VAL A 14 -10.21 5.46 4.69
C VAL A 14 -11.30 4.63 5.35
N VAL A 15 -11.90 5.15 6.42
CA VAL A 15 -13.08 4.55 7.08
C VAL A 15 -14.34 4.73 6.23
N PHE A 16 -14.53 5.92 5.63
CA PHE A 16 -15.67 6.25 4.77
C PHE A 16 -15.20 6.74 3.40
N GLY A 17 -15.70 6.11 2.33
CA GLY A 17 -15.34 6.38 0.94
C GLY A 17 -14.44 5.30 0.33
N HIS A 18 -14.07 5.48 -0.94
CA HIS A 18 -13.29 4.52 -1.71
C HIS A 18 -12.11 5.21 -2.37
N VAL A 19 -10.96 5.19 -1.70
CA VAL A 19 -9.63 5.58 -2.22
C VAL A 19 -8.58 4.64 -1.65
N GLY A 20 -7.42 4.55 -2.31
CA GLY A 20 -6.33 3.66 -1.87
C GLY A 20 -6.81 2.22 -1.67
N ASN A 21 -6.39 1.59 -0.58
CA ASN A 21 -6.81 0.23 -0.21
C ASN A 21 -8.34 0.12 -0.07
N SER A 22 -9.04 1.15 0.42
CA SER A 22 -10.51 1.12 0.50
C SER A 22 -11.18 1.06 -0.89
N ALA A 23 -10.51 1.47 -1.96
CA ALA A 23 -10.97 1.28 -3.34
C ALA A 23 -10.43 0.00 -4.00
N ALA A 24 -9.19 -0.39 -3.67
CA ALA A 24 -8.47 -1.43 -4.40
C ALA A 24 -8.79 -2.85 -3.90
N LEU A 25 -9.00 -3.04 -2.59
CA LEU A 25 -9.13 -4.38 -2.00
C LEU A 25 -10.36 -5.14 -2.51
N PHE A 26 -11.54 -4.51 -2.51
CA PHE A 26 -12.77 -5.19 -2.92
C PHE A 26 -12.73 -5.68 -4.38
N PRO A 27 -12.37 -4.86 -5.39
CA PRO A 27 -12.24 -5.33 -6.76
C PRO A 27 -11.23 -6.47 -6.93
N MET A 28 -10.08 -6.41 -6.27
CA MET A 28 -9.07 -7.49 -6.33
C MET A 28 -9.59 -8.79 -5.74
N GLN A 29 -10.21 -8.74 -4.56
CA GLN A 29 -10.80 -9.90 -3.91
C GLN A 29 -11.96 -10.47 -4.73
N ALA A 30 -12.82 -9.62 -5.29
CA ALA A 30 -13.93 -10.03 -6.17
C ALA A 30 -13.44 -10.70 -7.45
N ALA A 31 -12.26 -10.32 -7.96
CA ALA A 31 -11.60 -10.97 -9.08
C ALA A 31 -10.84 -12.26 -8.70
N GLY A 32 -10.86 -12.66 -7.42
CA GLY A 32 -10.27 -13.91 -6.93
C GLY A 32 -8.78 -13.82 -6.58
N LEU A 33 -8.25 -12.61 -6.37
CA LEU A 33 -6.88 -12.40 -5.89
C LEU A 33 -6.84 -12.49 -4.36
N GLU A 34 -5.76 -13.05 -3.84
CA GLU A 34 -5.41 -12.92 -2.42
C GLU A 34 -4.66 -11.61 -2.22
N VAL A 35 -4.98 -10.85 -1.16
CA VAL A 35 -4.40 -9.51 -0.95
C VAL A 35 -3.97 -9.31 0.49
N ALA A 36 -2.72 -8.92 0.69
CA ALA A 36 -2.20 -8.39 1.94
C ALA A 36 -2.16 -6.85 1.86
N ALA A 37 -2.93 -6.18 2.71
CA ALA A 37 -3.02 -4.72 2.73
C ALA A 37 -2.09 -4.15 3.81
N ILE A 38 -1.26 -3.17 3.44
CA ILE A 38 -0.41 -2.41 4.37
C ILE A 38 -0.76 -0.92 4.20
N PRO A 39 -1.57 -0.34 5.11
CA PRO A 39 -1.94 1.06 4.98
C PRO A 39 -0.75 1.99 5.24
N THR A 40 -0.58 3.05 4.45
CA THR A 40 0.41 4.11 4.70
C THR A 40 -0.16 5.21 5.61
N VAL A 41 -1.46 5.44 5.49
CA VAL A 41 -2.25 6.37 6.31
C VAL A 41 -3.61 5.74 6.58
N VAL A 42 -4.23 6.11 7.70
CA VAL A 42 -5.62 5.75 8.00
C VAL A 42 -6.38 7.04 8.34
N PHE A 43 -7.29 7.44 7.47
CA PHE A 43 -8.14 8.62 7.64
C PHE A 43 -9.62 8.26 7.81
N SER A 44 -10.41 9.16 8.37
CA SER A 44 -11.87 9.01 8.45
C SER A 44 -12.53 9.01 7.07
N ASN A 45 -12.03 9.83 6.14
CA ASN A 45 -12.59 10.08 4.81
C ASN A 45 -11.54 10.77 3.92
N THR A 46 -11.90 11.12 2.68
CA THR A 46 -11.01 11.89 1.80
C THR A 46 -10.91 13.37 2.23
N PRO A 47 -9.84 14.09 1.84
CA PRO A 47 -9.68 15.52 2.14
C PRO A 47 -10.74 16.45 1.50
N ASP A 48 -11.62 15.93 0.66
CA ASP A 48 -12.68 16.69 -0.02
C ASP A 48 -13.84 17.05 0.92
N TYR A 49 -13.89 16.45 2.12
CA TYR A 49 -14.90 16.72 3.14
C TYR A 49 -14.46 17.89 4.05
N PRO A 50 -15.42 18.63 4.66
CA PRO A 50 -15.10 19.73 5.58
C PRO A 50 -14.33 19.32 6.84
N THR A 51 -14.38 18.05 7.23
CA THR A 51 -13.65 17.53 8.38
C THR A 51 -12.84 16.29 7.99
N LEU A 52 -11.66 16.17 8.59
CA LEU A 52 -10.76 15.04 8.40
C LEU A 52 -10.17 14.65 9.76
N ARG A 53 -10.18 13.35 10.07
CA ARG A 53 -9.56 12.76 11.26
C ARG A 53 -8.69 11.57 10.85
N GLY A 54 -7.79 11.16 11.73
CA GLY A 54 -6.77 10.16 11.43
C GLY A 54 -5.47 10.79 10.96
N GLY A 55 -4.57 9.98 10.42
CA GLY A 55 -3.21 10.42 10.11
C GLY A 55 -2.39 9.39 9.38
N ALA A 56 -1.15 9.77 9.08
CA ALA A 56 -0.13 8.81 8.68
C ALA A 56 0.15 7.82 9.81
N LEU A 57 0.50 6.59 9.44
CA LEU A 57 1.02 5.66 10.44
C LEU A 57 2.38 6.17 10.92
N PRO A 58 2.67 6.09 12.23
CA PRO A 58 4.00 6.36 12.74
C PRO A 58 5.04 5.47 12.03
N PRO A 59 6.23 6.00 11.65
CA PRO A 59 7.21 5.24 10.89
C PRO A 59 7.61 3.91 11.53
N GLU A 60 7.76 3.87 12.85
CA GLU A 60 8.06 2.65 13.61
C GLU A 60 6.95 1.60 13.47
N PHE A 61 5.69 2.04 13.54
CA PHE A 61 4.55 1.16 13.38
C PHE A 61 4.45 0.62 11.94
N PHE A 62 4.70 1.47 10.94
CA PHE A 62 4.75 1.05 9.55
C PHE A 62 5.89 0.04 9.29
N SER A 63 7.08 0.29 9.86
CA SER A 63 8.21 -0.63 9.82
C SER A 63 7.87 -2.00 10.42
N ASP A 64 7.17 -2.03 11.56
CA ASP A 64 6.74 -3.29 12.19
C ASP A 64 5.77 -4.09 11.29
N LEU A 65 4.88 -3.41 10.55
CA LEU A 65 4.01 -4.08 9.58
C LEU A 65 4.81 -4.70 8.42
N LEU A 66 5.80 -3.98 7.90
CA LEU A 66 6.70 -4.52 6.87
C LEU A 66 7.51 -5.70 7.41
N GLN A 67 8.00 -5.60 8.64
CA GLN A 67 8.72 -6.69 9.31
C GLN A 67 7.83 -7.94 9.45
N GLY A 68 6.59 -7.77 9.88
CA GLY A 68 5.61 -8.86 9.92
C GLY A 68 5.37 -9.49 8.55
N ALA A 69 5.31 -8.69 7.48
CA ALA A 69 5.22 -9.20 6.11
C ALA A 69 6.46 -10.03 5.69
N ARG A 70 7.67 -9.57 6.07
CA ARG A 70 8.92 -10.32 5.83
C ARG A 70 8.93 -11.66 6.55
N GLU A 71 8.56 -11.68 7.83
CA GLU A 71 8.56 -12.90 8.65
C GLU A 71 7.60 -13.99 8.16
N ARG A 72 6.57 -13.61 7.39
CA ARG A 72 5.62 -14.56 6.78
C ARG A 72 5.95 -14.90 5.34
N GLY A 73 7.09 -14.44 4.85
CA GLY A 73 7.57 -14.72 3.50
C GLY A 73 6.61 -14.21 2.42
N LEU A 74 5.99 -13.04 2.64
CA LEU A 74 5.00 -12.52 1.70
C LEU A 74 5.67 -12.16 0.35
N SER A 75 6.87 -11.60 0.37
CA SER A 75 7.61 -11.16 -0.82
C SER A 75 7.98 -12.33 -1.75
N GLU A 76 8.32 -13.47 -1.18
CA GLU A 76 8.71 -14.71 -1.87
C GLU A 76 7.51 -15.36 -2.59
N ARG A 77 6.30 -15.08 -2.09
CA ARG A 77 5.04 -15.63 -2.60
C ARG A 77 4.28 -14.67 -3.50
N ALA A 78 4.51 -13.37 -3.38
CA ALA A 78 3.76 -12.36 -4.11
C ALA A 78 3.98 -12.46 -5.62
N ASP A 79 2.89 -12.33 -6.37
CA ASP A 79 2.93 -12.11 -7.82
C ASP A 79 3.06 -10.61 -8.12
N TYR A 80 2.46 -9.76 -7.27
CA TYR A 80 2.47 -8.31 -7.42
C TYR A 80 2.73 -7.57 -6.10
N ILE A 81 3.49 -6.47 -6.19
CA ILE A 81 3.42 -5.37 -5.23
C ILE A 81 2.75 -4.18 -5.93
N LEU A 82 1.72 -3.62 -5.30
CA LEU A 82 1.05 -2.40 -5.73
C LEU A 82 1.28 -1.31 -4.68
N THR A 83 1.89 -0.19 -5.09
CA THR A 83 2.03 1.00 -4.24
C THR A 83 1.16 2.14 -4.75
N GLY A 84 0.68 2.98 -3.84
CA GLY A 84 -0.15 4.14 -4.12
C GLY A 84 0.27 5.34 -3.28
N TYR A 85 -0.70 6.13 -2.78
CA TYR A 85 -0.43 7.29 -1.95
C TYR A 85 0.48 6.97 -0.74
N ILE A 86 1.59 7.69 -0.64
CA ILE A 86 2.53 7.66 0.49
C ILE A 86 2.63 9.09 1.05
N GLY A 87 2.36 9.24 2.35
CA GLY A 87 2.21 10.55 2.99
C GLY A 87 3.50 11.16 3.56
N SER A 88 4.63 10.46 3.54
CA SER A 88 5.91 10.94 4.08
C SER A 88 7.11 10.36 3.33
N LEU A 89 8.24 11.07 3.37
CA LEU A 89 9.50 10.62 2.77
C LEU A 89 10.01 9.35 3.44
N ASP A 90 10.01 9.30 4.77
CA ASP A 90 10.48 8.14 5.54
C ASP A 90 9.73 6.85 5.14
N VAL A 91 8.40 6.92 4.99
CA VAL A 91 7.59 5.78 4.55
C VAL A 91 7.91 5.43 3.09
N ALA A 92 8.17 6.42 2.23
CA ALA A 92 8.55 6.18 0.84
C ALA A 92 9.89 5.44 0.73
N GLU A 93 10.87 5.81 1.54
CA GLU A 93 12.17 5.13 1.63
C GLU A 93 12.00 3.70 2.12
N MET A 94 11.24 3.48 3.20
CA MET A 94 10.94 2.12 3.71
C MET A 94 10.23 1.25 2.68
N VAL A 95 9.31 1.80 1.90
CA VAL A 95 8.63 1.09 0.80
C VAL A 95 9.60 0.77 -0.32
N ALA A 96 10.47 1.70 -0.69
CA ALA A 96 11.47 1.49 -1.74
C ALA A 96 12.43 0.35 -1.35
N ASP A 97 12.92 0.34 -0.11
CA ASP A 97 13.78 -0.71 0.43
C ASP A 97 13.06 -2.06 0.43
N PHE A 98 11.82 -2.11 0.93
CA PHE A 98 11.01 -3.34 0.92
C PHE A 98 10.78 -3.89 -0.50
N VAL A 99 10.50 -3.02 -1.48
CA VAL A 99 10.33 -3.42 -2.87
C VAL A 99 11.64 -3.95 -3.48
N ALA A 100 12.77 -3.30 -3.17
CA ALA A 100 14.09 -3.73 -3.64
C ALA A 100 14.44 -5.12 -3.09
N GLU A 101 14.26 -5.32 -1.78
CA GLU A 101 14.41 -6.61 -1.11
C GLU A 101 13.49 -7.68 -1.72
N ALA A 102 12.22 -7.36 -1.91
CA ALA A 102 11.24 -8.29 -2.47
C ALA A 102 11.59 -8.73 -3.89
N LYS A 103 12.05 -7.80 -4.74
CA LYS A 103 12.52 -8.12 -6.10
C LYS A 103 13.79 -8.96 -6.10
N ALA A 104 14.70 -8.73 -5.16
CA ALA A 104 15.90 -9.55 -5.01
C ALA A 104 15.56 -10.99 -4.58
N ALA A 105 14.61 -11.15 -3.65
CA ALA A 105 14.15 -12.45 -3.18
C ALA A 105 13.27 -13.18 -4.21
N ASN A 106 12.49 -12.44 -5.00
CA ASN A 106 11.57 -12.97 -6.01
C ASN A 106 11.69 -12.20 -7.33
N PRO A 107 12.60 -12.61 -8.23
CA PRO A 107 12.81 -11.95 -9.52
C PRO A 107 11.60 -12.01 -10.49
N ARG A 108 10.58 -12.81 -10.19
CA ARG A 108 9.34 -12.89 -10.98
C ARG A 108 8.28 -11.88 -10.53
N LEU A 109 8.50 -11.22 -9.39
CA LEU A 109 7.59 -10.25 -8.81
C LEU A 109 7.39 -9.06 -9.74
N CYS A 110 6.13 -8.73 -10.03
CA CYS A 110 5.80 -7.50 -10.75
C CYS A 110 5.55 -6.35 -9.75
N TYR A 111 6.22 -5.23 -9.95
CA TYR A 111 5.99 -4.02 -9.14
C TYR A 111 5.23 -2.97 -9.95
N ILE A 112 4.09 -2.55 -9.42
CA ILE A 112 3.23 -1.50 -9.98
C ILE A 112 3.27 -0.32 -9.01
N CYS A 113 3.80 0.82 -9.49
CA CYS A 113 3.83 2.08 -8.75
C CYS A 113 2.78 3.01 -9.33
N ASP A 114 1.75 3.36 -8.54
CA ASP A 114 0.75 4.37 -8.89
C ASP A 114 1.06 5.68 -8.14
N PRO A 115 1.86 6.59 -8.72
CA PRO A 115 2.18 7.84 -8.05
C PRO A 115 0.90 8.69 -7.91
N PRO A 116 0.72 9.40 -6.78
CA PRO A 116 -0.39 10.32 -6.66
C PRO A 116 -0.34 11.33 -7.81
N PRO A 117 -1.50 11.81 -8.30
CA PRO A 117 -1.51 12.83 -9.34
C PRO A 117 -0.68 14.02 -8.89
N LEU A 118 0.18 14.52 -9.78
CA LEU A 118 0.92 15.76 -9.57
C LEU A 118 -0.13 16.85 -9.30
N ARG A 119 -0.28 17.24 -8.03
CA ARG A 119 -0.97 18.49 -7.72
C ARG A 119 0.00 19.59 -8.08
N GLU A 120 -0.39 20.48 -8.98
CA GLU A 120 0.30 21.76 -9.09
C GLU A 120 0.35 22.39 -7.70
N PRO A 121 1.46 23.04 -7.30
CA PRO A 121 1.53 23.68 -6.02
C PRO A 121 0.33 24.60 -5.90
N ALA A 122 -0.56 24.31 -4.94
CA ALA A 122 -1.60 25.23 -4.56
C ALA A 122 -0.88 26.53 -4.20
N ASP A 123 -1.23 27.61 -4.90
CA ASP A 123 -0.75 28.95 -4.59
C ASP A 123 -0.93 29.16 -3.08
N ARG A 124 0.17 29.52 -2.42
CA ARG A 124 0.27 29.59 -0.95
C ARG A 124 -0.74 30.54 -0.34
#